data_AF-A0A7J5EHC8-F1
#
_entry.id   AF-A0A7J5EHC8-F1
#
_cell.length_a   1.000
_cell.length_b   1.000
_cell.length_c   1.000
_cell.angle_alpha   90.00
_cell.angle_beta   90.00
_cell.angle_gamma   90.00
#
_symmetry.space_group_name_H-M   'P 1'
#
loop_
_entity.id
_entity.type
_entity.pdbx_description
1 polymer ?
#
loop_
_entity_poly.entity_id
_entity_poly.type
_entity_poly.pdbx_seq_one_letter_code
_entity_poly.pdbx_strand_id
1 'polypeptide(L)'
;MRAFTLDHVPDDRLLSDLAALVATDRRTTAALLAHLAEVQERKLYLPAACSSMFVYATRVLGFSEDAALKRIRAARVARRFPVIFEAIADGRVHLSGVVLLAPHFREGNVEEILAAATHRTRAELEELVARLAPKPDLPTSITRIDPAGPAGPTGDAGQLAPGPPPAPAGATGRLALEPPAAPERSAKRTKALAPGRYALEVTIGQETQDKLVRAQALLRHRNPGGELAEVLDCALDALLMKLEKERFGAAERPRVAKARGEDADPRYVPREVRREVHARDGEQCTFVSDGGVRCTERAFLELDHRTAVARGGQPTVDGTRILCHAHNQYEAERQLGADFMRDKREKARARRTRSAHVDTPEPVRTAANQAAWVATRMPTSSVENAAARVETCEPAPTVAARPMPTIADVPMTTTARLPMNTVAGDHVGAEDTAPTGGAELAGTSRNLGSGRTSAPTTSAPIELDREVTLAMRGMGFGAGETSRAIAESAGATAATFEARLRAALAAW
;
A
#
# COMPACT_ATOMS: atom_id res chain seq x y z
N MET A 1 -46.67 25.82 -17.32
CA MET A 1 -45.36 26.50 -17.18
C MET A 1 -44.26 25.46 -16.98
N ARG A 2 -43.02 25.72 -17.39
CA ARG A 2 -41.85 24.97 -16.91
C ARG A 2 -41.46 25.54 -15.55
N ALA A 3 -41.32 24.70 -14.52
CA ALA A 3 -41.14 25.15 -13.13
C ALA A 3 -39.80 25.89 -12.82
N PHE A 4 -38.92 26.02 -13.82
CA PHE A 4 -37.59 26.64 -13.71
C PHE A 4 -37.36 27.71 -14.78
N THR A 5 -38.43 28.30 -15.32
CA THR A 5 -38.37 29.43 -16.26
C THR A 5 -38.95 30.66 -15.57
N LEU A 6 -38.13 31.70 -15.42
CA LEU A 6 -38.40 32.88 -14.57
C LEU A 6 -38.40 34.20 -15.37
N ASP A 7 -38.55 34.10 -16.69
CA ASP A 7 -38.63 35.18 -17.68
C ASP A 7 -39.73 36.23 -17.42
N HIS A 8 -40.73 35.87 -16.62
CA HIS A 8 -41.88 36.69 -16.24
C HIS A 8 -41.80 37.25 -14.81
N VAL A 9 -40.67 37.05 -14.10
CA VAL A 9 -40.47 37.52 -12.73
C VAL A 9 -39.67 38.83 -12.75
N PRO A 10 -40.18 39.95 -12.18
CA PRO A 10 -39.44 41.22 -12.13
C PRO A 10 -38.14 41.12 -11.30
N ASP A 11 -37.11 41.87 -11.70
CA ASP A 11 -35.75 41.80 -11.14
C ASP A 11 -35.70 41.91 -9.61
N ASP A 12 -36.35 42.92 -9.01
CA ASP A 12 -36.39 43.10 -7.54
C ASP A 12 -36.99 41.87 -6.83
N ARG A 13 -38.02 41.26 -7.43
CA ARG A 13 -38.67 40.06 -6.90
C ARG A 13 -37.75 38.85 -7.03
N LEU A 14 -37.11 38.70 -8.19
CA LEU A 14 -36.16 37.62 -8.48
C LEU A 14 -34.95 37.65 -7.53
N LEU A 15 -34.41 38.85 -7.24
CA LEU A 15 -33.33 39.05 -6.28
C LEU A 15 -33.77 38.75 -4.83
N SER A 16 -34.98 39.16 -4.45
CA SER A 16 -35.56 38.89 -3.13
C SER A 16 -35.80 37.38 -2.91
N ASP A 17 -36.40 36.69 -3.88
CA ASP A 17 -36.63 35.24 -3.84
C ASP A 17 -35.31 34.46 -3.85
N LEU A 18 -34.31 34.88 -4.64
CA LEU A 18 -32.97 34.29 -4.63
C LEU A 18 -32.30 34.42 -3.25
N ALA A 19 -32.39 35.58 -2.59
CA ALA A 19 -31.86 35.76 -1.25
C ALA A 19 -32.58 34.87 -0.21
N ALA A 20 -33.90 34.73 -0.30
CA ALA A 20 -34.69 33.86 0.57
C ALA A 20 -34.38 32.36 0.35
N LEU A 21 -34.14 31.95 -0.90
CA LEU A 21 -33.69 30.60 -1.26
C LEU A 21 -32.28 30.32 -0.74
N VAL A 22 -31.33 31.24 -0.89
CA VAL A 22 -29.96 31.10 -0.34
C VAL A 22 -29.97 31.00 1.18
N ALA A 23 -30.79 31.79 1.87
CA ALA A 23 -30.97 31.66 3.32
C ALA A 23 -31.55 30.28 3.73
N THR A 24 -32.37 29.69 2.86
CA THR A 24 -33.00 28.37 3.10
C THR A 24 -32.06 27.20 2.77
N ASP A 25 -31.23 27.32 1.75
CA ASP A 25 -30.15 26.35 1.45
C ASP A 25 -29.11 26.29 2.57
N ARG A 26 -28.72 27.44 3.14
CA ARG A 26 -27.83 27.53 4.32
C ARG A 26 -28.39 26.74 5.52
N ARG A 27 -29.65 27.01 5.89
CA ARG A 27 -30.35 26.29 6.97
C ARG A 27 -30.48 24.79 6.68
N THR A 28 -30.85 24.42 5.46
CA THR A 28 -30.93 23.02 5.01
C THR A 28 -29.58 22.32 5.07
N THR A 29 -28.50 23.00 4.68
CA THR A 29 -27.13 22.50 4.76
C THR A 29 -26.69 22.30 6.21
N ALA A 30 -26.96 23.24 7.11
CA ALA A 30 -26.68 23.07 8.54
C ALA A 30 -27.42 21.86 9.14
N ALA A 31 -28.73 21.74 8.85
CA ALA A 31 -29.54 20.60 9.28
C ALA A 31 -29.04 19.26 8.71
N LEU A 32 -28.66 19.22 7.43
CA LEU A 32 -28.06 18.05 6.79
C LEU A 32 -26.75 17.63 7.47
N LEU A 33 -25.87 18.59 7.79
CA LEU A 33 -24.61 18.30 8.50
C LEU A 33 -24.86 17.73 9.91
N ALA A 34 -25.86 18.23 10.63
CA ALA A 34 -26.22 17.70 11.95
C ALA A 34 -26.70 16.24 11.85
N HIS A 35 -27.58 15.93 10.88
CA HIS A 35 -28.04 14.56 10.63
C HIS A 35 -26.88 13.64 10.20
N LEU A 36 -25.99 14.08 9.30
CA LEU A 36 -24.81 13.32 8.90
C LEU A 36 -23.85 13.04 10.07
N ALA A 37 -23.72 13.97 11.01
CA ALA A 37 -22.90 13.78 12.20
C ALA A 37 -23.48 12.71 13.14
N GLU A 38 -24.79 12.75 13.37
CA GLU A 38 -25.48 11.83 14.28
C GLU A 38 -25.64 10.42 13.69
N VAL A 39 -25.92 10.32 12.39
CA VAL A 39 -25.87 9.05 11.62
C VAL A 39 -24.49 8.41 11.71
N GLN A 40 -23.41 9.21 11.70
CA GLN A 40 -22.06 8.70 11.86
C GLN A 40 -21.77 8.27 13.30
N GLU A 41 -22.16 9.05 14.31
CA GLU A 41 -21.91 8.71 15.73
C GLU A 41 -22.61 7.40 16.12
N ARG A 42 -23.90 7.29 15.81
CA ARG A 42 -24.69 6.07 16.01
C ARG A 42 -24.30 4.94 15.05
N LYS A 43 -23.37 5.19 14.13
CA LYS A 43 -22.85 4.29 13.09
C LYS A 43 -23.96 3.60 12.27
N LEU A 44 -25.07 4.29 11.98
CA LEU A 44 -26.25 3.68 11.33
C LEU A 44 -25.96 3.17 9.90
N TYR A 45 -24.83 3.57 9.32
CA TYR A 45 -24.29 3.02 8.08
C TYR A 45 -23.87 1.54 8.18
N LEU A 46 -23.56 1.01 9.39
CA LEU A 46 -23.15 -0.38 9.60
C LEU A 46 -24.33 -1.37 9.40
N PRO A 47 -25.51 -1.20 10.03
CA PRO A 47 -26.73 -1.93 9.65
C PRO A 47 -27.03 -1.87 8.15
N ALA A 48 -26.84 -0.70 7.53
CA ALA A 48 -27.02 -0.48 6.09
C ALA A 48 -25.90 -1.08 5.19
N ALA A 49 -25.18 -2.10 5.69
CA ALA A 49 -24.13 -2.84 5.00
C ALA A 49 -22.98 -1.99 4.42
N CYS A 50 -22.78 -0.75 4.88
CA CYS A 50 -21.69 0.10 4.45
C CYS A 50 -20.50 0.00 5.43
N SER A 51 -19.29 -0.21 4.91
CA SER A 51 -18.07 -0.29 5.72
C SER A 51 -17.68 1.05 6.38
N SER A 52 -18.20 2.17 5.87
CA SER A 52 -17.94 3.50 6.41
C SER A 52 -19.05 4.49 6.04
N MET A 53 -19.09 5.61 6.77
CA MET A 53 -19.95 6.76 6.47
C MET A 53 -19.71 7.33 5.06
N PHE A 54 -18.49 7.21 4.51
CA PHE A 54 -18.20 7.64 3.15
C PHE A 54 -18.91 6.76 2.11
N VAL A 55 -18.81 5.43 2.27
CA VAL A 55 -19.52 4.46 1.39
C VAL A 55 -21.02 4.63 1.47
N TYR A 56 -21.56 4.93 2.66
CA TYR A 56 -22.99 5.26 2.84
C TYR A 56 -23.37 6.56 2.13
N ALA A 57 -22.60 7.63 2.31
CA ALA A 57 -22.88 8.92 1.68
C ALA A 57 -22.80 8.87 0.14
N THR A 58 -21.88 8.10 -0.44
CA THR A 58 -21.77 8.01 -1.90
C THR A 58 -22.79 7.05 -2.52
N ARG A 59 -23.08 5.91 -1.88
CA ARG A 59 -23.97 4.88 -2.46
C ARG A 59 -25.43 4.95 -2.05
N VAL A 60 -25.71 5.35 -0.81
CA VAL A 60 -27.08 5.39 -0.27
C VAL A 60 -27.66 6.80 -0.35
N LEU A 61 -26.85 7.84 -0.12
CA LEU A 61 -27.26 9.25 -0.25
C LEU A 61 -26.94 9.87 -1.61
N GLY A 62 -26.30 9.13 -2.53
CA GLY A 62 -26.02 9.56 -3.90
C GLY A 62 -25.04 10.73 -4.04
N PHE A 63 -24.26 11.07 -3.02
CA PHE A 63 -23.28 12.17 -3.10
C PHE A 63 -22.07 11.78 -3.97
N SER A 64 -21.52 12.74 -4.72
CA SER A 64 -20.17 12.59 -5.28
C SER A 64 -19.13 12.48 -4.17
N GLU A 65 -17.97 11.88 -4.46
CA GLU A 65 -16.93 11.62 -3.45
C GLU A 65 -16.47 12.90 -2.75
N ASP A 66 -16.25 13.98 -3.50
CA ASP A 66 -15.90 15.30 -2.97
C ASP A 66 -17.01 15.89 -2.10
N ALA A 67 -18.27 15.80 -2.55
CA ALA A 67 -19.43 16.27 -1.80
C ALA A 67 -19.61 15.51 -0.47
N ALA A 68 -19.35 14.20 -0.47
CA ALA A 68 -19.35 13.35 0.71
C ALA A 68 -18.18 13.70 1.65
N LEU A 69 -16.94 13.79 1.16
CA LEU A 69 -15.76 14.11 1.98
C LEU A 69 -15.89 15.48 2.67
N LYS A 70 -16.31 16.52 1.94
CA LYS A 70 -16.51 17.87 2.48
C LYS A 70 -17.61 17.88 3.55
N ARG A 71 -18.78 17.28 3.28
CA ARG A 71 -19.89 17.22 4.23
C ARG A 71 -19.55 16.39 5.47
N ILE A 72 -18.95 15.21 5.33
CA ILE A 72 -18.54 14.36 6.46
C ILE A 72 -17.48 15.05 7.32
N ARG A 73 -16.51 15.76 6.72
CA ARG A 73 -15.50 16.52 7.48
C ARG A 73 -16.14 17.70 8.23
N ALA A 74 -17.00 18.48 7.59
CA ALA A 74 -17.71 19.58 8.26
C ALA A 74 -18.63 19.08 9.39
N ALA A 75 -19.41 18.03 9.15
CA ALA A 75 -20.32 17.43 10.13
C ALA A 75 -19.58 16.95 11.41
N ARG A 76 -18.42 16.29 11.25
CA ARG A 76 -17.55 15.89 12.38
C ARG A 76 -17.07 17.07 13.22
N VAL A 77 -16.66 18.15 12.54
CA VAL A 77 -16.10 19.35 13.18
C VAL A 77 -17.19 20.15 13.86
N ALA A 78 -18.35 20.33 13.21
CA ALA A 78 -19.51 21.02 13.79
C ALA A 78 -20.13 20.24 14.97
N ARG A 79 -20.11 18.90 14.97
CA ARG A 79 -20.51 18.12 16.16
C ARG A 79 -19.55 18.28 17.34
N ARG A 80 -18.26 18.56 17.11
CA ARG A 80 -17.34 18.94 18.21
C ARG A 80 -17.58 20.37 18.68
N PHE A 81 -18.00 21.26 17.78
CA PHE A 81 -18.17 22.69 18.05
C PHE A 81 -19.53 23.19 17.52
N PRO A 82 -20.63 23.01 18.27
CA PRO A 82 -22.01 23.20 17.76
C PRO A 82 -22.32 24.57 17.15
N VAL A 83 -21.66 25.65 17.62
CA VAL A 83 -21.74 27.02 17.06
C VAL A 83 -21.45 27.09 15.55
N ILE A 84 -20.73 26.10 14.99
CA ILE A 84 -20.50 26.00 13.55
C ILE A 84 -21.80 25.70 12.77
N PHE A 85 -22.77 24.99 13.33
CA PHE A 85 -24.05 24.74 12.65
C PHE A 85 -24.82 26.05 12.46
N GLU A 86 -24.88 26.90 13.50
CA GLU A 86 -25.47 28.24 13.45
C GLU A 86 -24.73 29.14 12.47
N ALA A 87 -23.39 29.19 12.56
CA ALA A 87 -22.57 29.99 11.65
C ALA A 87 -22.73 29.59 10.16
N ILE A 88 -23.06 28.33 9.86
CA ILE A 88 -23.46 27.88 8.52
C ILE A 88 -24.90 28.30 8.20
N ALA A 89 -25.85 28.13 9.13
CA ALA A 89 -27.26 28.46 8.93
C ALA A 89 -27.50 29.95 8.66
N ASP A 90 -26.79 30.82 9.36
CA ASP A 90 -26.74 32.27 9.12
C ASP A 90 -26.03 32.60 7.79
N GLY A 91 -25.08 31.76 7.41
CA GLY A 91 -24.09 32.03 6.36
C GLY A 91 -23.03 33.04 6.77
N ARG A 92 -22.69 33.07 8.07
CA ARG A 92 -21.44 33.66 8.55
C ARG A 92 -20.24 32.96 7.91
N VAL A 93 -20.26 31.62 7.84
CA VAL A 93 -19.21 30.82 7.18
C VAL A 93 -19.79 29.80 6.20
N HIS A 94 -19.11 29.60 5.06
CA HIS A 94 -19.51 28.63 4.04
C HIS A 94 -18.88 27.24 4.27
N LEU A 95 -19.49 26.17 3.76
CA LEU A 95 -19.07 24.76 3.96
C LEU A 95 -17.57 24.52 3.73
N SER A 96 -17.03 25.00 2.61
CA SER A 96 -15.60 24.85 2.28
C SER A 96 -14.68 25.61 3.25
N GLY A 97 -15.14 26.71 3.85
CA GLY A 97 -14.41 27.48 4.85
C GLY A 97 -14.30 26.71 6.17
N VAL A 98 -15.39 26.09 6.63
CA VAL A 98 -15.35 25.18 7.80
C VAL A 98 -14.41 24.00 7.57
N VAL A 99 -14.41 23.42 6.36
CA VAL A 99 -13.47 22.35 5.98
C VAL A 99 -12.02 22.84 6.03
N LEU A 100 -11.74 24.05 5.56
CA LEU A 100 -10.40 24.68 5.55
C LEU A 100 -9.91 25.02 6.97
N LEU A 101 -10.75 25.66 7.78
CA LEU A 101 -10.44 26.10 9.15
C LEU A 101 -10.38 24.94 10.17
N ALA A 102 -10.97 23.78 9.85
CA ALA A 102 -11.04 22.60 10.70
C ALA A 102 -9.76 22.21 11.49
N PRO A 103 -8.52 22.32 10.95
CA PRO A 103 -7.30 21.99 11.70
C PRO A 103 -6.93 23.00 12.80
N HIS A 104 -7.54 24.20 12.81
CA HIS A 104 -7.15 25.33 13.66
C HIS A 104 -8.15 25.58 14.81
N PHE A 105 -9.35 24.98 14.74
CA PHE A 105 -10.38 25.03 15.79
C PHE A 105 -9.96 24.21 17.03
N ARG A 106 -10.06 24.85 18.18
CA ARG A 106 -9.81 24.33 19.53
C ARG A 106 -10.89 24.89 20.46
N GLU A 107 -11.16 24.22 21.58
CA GLU A 107 -12.26 24.55 22.50
C GLU A 107 -12.26 26.01 22.98
N GLY A 108 -11.11 26.67 23.09
CA GLY A 108 -11.00 28.09 23.48
C GLY A 108 -10.86 29.12 22.35
N ASN A 109 -10.96 28.75 21.05
CA ASN A 109 -10.75 29.71 19.93
C ASN A 109 -11.76 29.63 18.77
N VAL A 110 -12.79 28.78 18.83
CA VAL A 110 -13.70 28.58 17.69
C VAL A 110 -14.50 29.84 17.37
N GLU A 111 -15.05 30.52 18.37
CA GLU A 111 -15.89 31.71 18.17
C GLU A 111 -15.09 32.87 17.58
N GLU A 112 -13.86 33.09 18.05
CA GLU A 112 -12.92 34.08 17.50
C GLU A 112 -12.62 33.80 16.01
N ILE A 113 -12.28 32.55 15.66
CA ILE A 113 -12.00 32.16 14.28
C ILE A 113 -13.26 32.30 13.41
N LEU A 114 -14.46 31.96 13.93
CA LEU A 114 -15.72 32.14 13.20
C LEU A 114 -16.09 33.62 12.99
N ALA A 115 -15.82 34.49 13.97
CA ALA A 115 -15.99 35.92 13.84
C ALA A 115 -15.04 36.49 12.76
N ALA A 116 -13.75 36.15 12.83
CA ALA A 116 -12.75 36.55 11.82
C ALA A 116 -13.05 36.01 10.41
N ALA A 117 -13.67 34.82 10.33
CA ALA A 117 -14.10 34.18 9.09
C ALA A 117 -15.44 34.69 8.54
N THR A 118 -16.15 35.56 9.26
CA THR A 118 -17.52 35.96 8.90
C THR A 118 -17.57 36.70 7.55
N HIS A 119 -18.38 36.18 6.63
CA HIS A 119 -18.60 36.64 5.26
C HIS A 119 -17.34 36.72 4.37
N ARG A 120 -16.25 36.06 4.76
CA ARG A 120 -15.01 35.98 3.98
C ARG A 120 -15.13 35.00 2.80
N THR A 121 -14.48 35.34 1.69
CA THR A 121 -14.24 34.44 0.56
C THR A 121 -13.22 33.35 0.91
N ARG A 122 -13.14 32.29 0.11
CA ARG A 122 -12.14 31.23 0.31
C ARG A 122 -10.70 31.77 0.40
N ALA A 123 -10.32 32.70 -0.47
CA ALA A 123 -8.94 33.22 -0.51
C ALA A 123 -8.59 33.99 0.77
N GLU A 124 -9.50 34.82 1.28
CA GLU A 124 -9.32 35.50 2.57
C GLU A 124 -9.28 34.53 3.76
N LEU A 125 -9.98 33.39 3.67
CA LEU A 125 -9.87 32.31 4.68
C LEU A 125 -8.53 31.55 4.59
N GLU A 126 -7.94 31.43 3.41
CA GLU A 126 -6.60 30.86 3.23
C GLU A 126 -5.52 31.81 3.79
N GLU A 127 -5.71 33.13 3.61
CA GLU A 127 -4.89 34.16 4.24
C GLU A 127 -5.06 34.19 5.78
N LEU A 128 -6.30 34.04 6.28
CA LEU A 128 -6.58 33.89 7.71
C LEU A 128 -5.89 32.64 8.29
N VAL A 129 -5.91 31.52 7.58
CA VAL A 129 -5.16 30.30 7.96
C VAL A 129 -3.65 30.55 7.94
N ALA A 130 -3.12 31.32 6.97
CA ALA A 130 -1.70 31.68 6.95
C ALA A 130 -1.28 32.54 8.16
N ARG A 131 -2.15 33.45 8.64
CA ARG A 131 -1.93 34.21 9.88
C ARG A 131 -2.06 33.34 11.15
N LEU A 132 -3.02 32.41 11.18
CA LEU A 132 -3.24 31.49 12.32
C LEU A 132 -2.21 30.35 12.42
N ALA A 133 -1.50 30.05 11.34
CA ALA A 133 -0.48 29.01 11.25
C ALA A 133 0.57 29.39 10.19
N PRO A 134 1.45 30.37 10.48
CA PRO A 134 2.52 30.77 9.57
C PRO A 134 3.41 29.57 9.29
N LYS A 135 3.67 29.33 8.00
CA LYS A 135 4.65 28.34 7.55
C LYS A 135 6.02 29.02 7.52
N PRO A 136 7.11 28.32 7.89
CA PRO A 136 8.45 28.86 7.66
C PRO A 136 8.66 29.08 6.16
N ASP A 137 9.44 30.09 5.81
CA ASP A 137 9.80 30.36 4.41
C ASP A 137 10.44 29.12 3.78
N LEU A 138 9.96 28.76 2.59
CA LEU A 138 10.59 27.69 1.81
C LEU A 138 11.97 28.20 1.35
N PRO A 139 13.06 27.42 1.54
CA PRO A 139 14.38 27.85 1.10
C PRO A 139 14.37 28.08 -0.41
N THR A 140 14.93 29.21 -0.85
CA THR A 140 14.91 29.71 -2.24
C THR A 140 15.76 28.83 -3.18
N SER A 141 15.28 27.62 -3.45
CA SER A 141 15.89 26.67 -4.36
C SER A 141 15.46 26.95 -5.80
N ILE A 142 16.23 27.78 -6.50
CA ILE A 142 16.11 27.92 -7.96
C ILE A 142 16.81 26.72 -8.62
N THR A 143 16.17 25.56 -8.55
CA THR A 143 16.54 24.43 -9.40
C THR A 143 16.17 24.77 -10.83
N ARG A 144 17.15 24.80 -11.75
CA ARG A 144 16.85 24.85 -13.18
C ARG A 144 16.05 23.60 -13.54
N ILE A 145 14.82 23.80 -13.99
CA ILE A 145 14.19 22.83 -14.88
C ILE A 145 14.91 23.02 -16.21
N ASP A 146 15.96 22.21 -16.44
CA ASP A 146 16.59 22.20 -17.75
C ASP A 146 15.54 21.69 -18.76
N PRO A 147 15.18 22.50 -19.79
CA PRO A 147 14.27 22.03 -20.82
C PRO A 147 14.94 20.84 -21.50
N ALA A 148 14.18 19.75 -21.68
CA ALA A 148 14.71 18.48 -22.17
C ALA A 148 15.43 18.69 -23.52
N GLY A 149 16.77 18.71 -23.46
CA GLY A 149 17.60 19.08 -24.60
C GLY A 149 17.52 18.00 -25.68
N PRO A 150 17.05 18.31 -26.90
CA PRO A 150 17.24 17.40 -28.01
C PRO A 150 18.74 17.29 -28.28
N ALA A 151 19.26 16.07 -28.34
CA ALA A 151 20.62 15.85 -28.77
C ALA A 151 20.79 16.31 -30.23
N GLY A 152 21.83 17.10 -30.50
CA GLY A 152 22.26 17.41 -31.88
C GLY A 152 23.10 16.25 -32.48
N PRO A 153 23.93 16.49 -33.52
CA PRO A 153 24.26 17.81 -34.11
C PRO A 153 24.31 17.88 -35.66
N THR A 154 23.98 19.05 -36.22
CA THR A 154 24.44 19.66 -37.50
C THR A 154 23.82 21.07 -37.61
N GLY A 155 24.35 22.07 -38.31
CA GLY A 155 25.67 22.23 -38.95
C GLY A 155 25.77 23.52 -39.79
N ASP A 156 26.78 24.36 -39.49
CA ASP A 156 27.38 25.46 -40.29
C ASP A 156 26.61 26.79 -40.59
N ALA A 157 27.42 27.86 -40.80
CA ALA A 157 27.27 29.19 -41.43
C ALA A 157 25.95 30.03 -41.34
N GLY A 158 26.06 31.37 -41.14
CA GLY A 158 24.84 32.22 -41.16
C GLY A 158 24.84 33.78 -41.08
N GLN A 159 25.95 34.50 -40.85
CA GLN A 159 26.14 35.94 -41.20
C GLN A 159 25.24 37.09 -40.59
N LEU A 160 25.91 38.09 -39.99
CA LEU A 160 25.53 39.53 -39.81
C LEU A 160 24.41 40.03 -38.84
N ALA A 161 24.64 41.26 -38.36
CA ALA A 161 23.78 42.19 -37.59
C ALA A 161 24.26 43.65 -37.90
N PRO A 162 23.77 44.76 -37.27
CA PRO A 162 22.61 44.99 -36.39
C PRO A 162 21.68 46.17 -36.82
N GLY A 163 20.64 46.51 -36.05
CA GLY A 163 19.80 47.72 -36.26
C GLY A 163 18.89 48.09 -35.06
N PRO A 164 18.65 49.39 -34.72
CA PRO A 164 17.99 49.84 -33.47
C PRO A 164 16.49 50.24 -33.61
N PRO A 165 15.75 50.59 -32.52
CA PRO A 165 14.28 50.57 -32.46
C PRO A 165 13.58 51.92 -32.73
N PRO A 166 12.23 51.95 -32.75
CA PRO A 166 11.54 52.61 -31.62
C PRO A 166 10.25 51.92 -31.11
N ALA A 167 9.77 52.40 -29.96
CA ALA A 167 8.40 52.22 -29.44
C ALA A 167 7.66 53.60 -29.50
N PRO A 168 6.33 53.76 -29.27
CA PRO A 168 5.64 53.27 -28.06
C PRO A 168 4.14 52.84 -28.20
N ALA A 169 3.60 52.35 -27.08
CA ALA A 169 2.21 52.46 -26.60
C ALA A 169 1.02 52.45 -27.58
N GLY A 170 0.21 51.37 -27.50
CA GLY A 170 -1.18 51.33 -27.96
C GLY A 170 -1.91 50.14 -27.32
N ALA A 171 -2.85 50.40 -26.41
CA ALA A 171 -3.50 49.34 -25.62
C ALA A 171 -4.86 48.94 -26.18
N THR A 172 -5.07 47.64 -26.44
CA THR A 172 -6.39 46.98 -26.30
C THR A 172 -6.27 45.45 -26.30
N GLY A 173 -6.80 44.83 -25.24
CA GLY A 173 -7.49 43.53 -25.28
C GLY A 173 -6.73 42.24 -25.66
N ARG A 174 -6.47 41.40 -24.65
CA ARG A 174 -7.15 40.10 -24.57
C ARG A 174 -7.15 39.53 -23.15
N LEU A 175 -8.18 38.72 -22.88
CA LEU A 175 -8.35 37.94 -21.66
C LEU A 175 -7.32 36.81 -21.58
N ALA A 176 -6.64 36.68 -20.44
CA ALA A 176 -5.92 35.49 -20.02
C ALA A 176 -5.86 35.46 -18.48
N LEU A 177 -6.92 34.95 -17.84
CA LEU A 177 -6.75 34.38 -16.50
C LEU A 177 -6.05 33.02 -16.68
N GLU A 178 -5.00 32.76 -15.92
CA GLU A 178 -4.97 31.70 -14.90
C GLU A 178 -3.80 31.97 -13.93
N PRO A 179 -4.02 32.05 -12.62
CA PRO A 179 -2.93 31.91 -11.65
C PRO A 179 -2.40 30.46 -11.72
N PRO A 180 -1.07 30.22 -11.62
CA PRO A 180 -0.56 28.86 -11.57
C PRO A 180 -1.11 28.16 -10.32
N ALA A 181 -1.87 27.08 -10.53
CA ALA A 181 -2.44 26.30 -9.44
C ALA A 181 -1.32 25.78 -8.53
N ALA A 182 -1.34 26.18 -7.26
CA ALA A 182 -0.42 25.63 -6.26
C ALA A 182 -0.57 24.09 -6.24
N PRO A 183 0.53 23.33 -6.21
CA PRO A 183 0.48 21.89 -6.44
C PRO A 183 -0.29 21.18 -5.32
N GLU A 184 -1.56 20.87 -5.60
CA GLU A 184 -2.36 19.97 -4.78
C GLU A 184 -1.59 18.66 -4.66
N ARG A 185 -1.31 18.21 -3.43
CA ARG A 185 -0.64 16.93 -3.15
C ARG A 185 -1.60 15.75 -3.37
N SER A 186 -2.14 15.67 -4.59
CA SER A 186 -3.06 14.66 -5.09
C SER A 186 -2.30 13.36 -5.42
N ALA A 187 -1.74 12.73 -4.39
CA ALA A 187 -1.10 11.43 -4.48
C ALA A 187 -2.15 10.30 -4.64
N LYS A 188 -2.93 10.37 -5.73
CA LYS A 188 -3.96 9.43 -6.22
C LYS A 188 -4.42 9.88 -7.62
N ARG A 189 -3.69 9.54 -8.68
CA ARG A 189 -4.08 9.80 -10.09
C ARG A 189 -3.94 8.56 -10.97
N THR A 190 -4.70 7.52 -10.65
CA THR A 190 -5.15 6.53 -11.63
C THR A 190 -6.33 7.11 -12.41
N LYS A 191 -6.08 7.67 -13.60
CA LYS A 191 -7.12 8.30 -14.44
C LYS A 191 -7.50 7.37 -15.60
N ALA A 192 -8.78 6.98 -15.69
CA ALA A 192 -9.29 6.32 -16.89
C ALA A 192 -9.16 7.25 -18.11
N LEU A 193 -8.56 6.74 -19.20
CA LEU A 193 -8.40 7.44 -20.47
C LEU A 193 -9.38 6.92 -21.53
N ALA A 194 -9.59 5.60 -21.54
CA ALA A 194 -10.49 4.87 -22.43
C ALA A 194 -10.90 3.55 -21.73
N PRO A 195 -11.91 2.81 -22.23
CA PRO A 195 -12.21 1.47 -21.72
C PRO A 195 -10.95 0.59 -21.67
N GLY A 196 -10.66 0.01 -20.50
CA GLY A 196 -9.47 -0.81 -20.27
C GLY A 196 -8.12 -0.06 -20.22
N ARG A 197 -8.06 1.26 -20.35
CA ARG A 197 -6.81 2.04 -20.34
C ARG A 197 -6.80 3.13 -19.27
N TYR A 198 -5.78 3.09 -18.42
CA TYR A 198 -5.62 4.00 -17.28
C TYR A 198 -4.23 4.65 -17.31
N ALA A 199 -4.16 5.97 -17.13
CA ALA A 199 -2.91 6.65 -16.79
C ALA A 199 -2.61 6.45 -15.30
N LEU A 200 -1.36 6.16 -14.97
CA LEU A 200 -0.84 6.12 -13.60
C LEU A 200 0.26 7.18 -13.46
N GLU A 201 0.02 8.16 -12.61
CA GLU A 201 1.01 9.19 -12.26
C GLU A 201 1.41 9.03 -10.79
N VAL A 202 2.70 8.77 -10.54
CA VAL A 202 3.26 8.55 -9.20
C VAL A 202 4.66 9.16 -9.08
N THR A 203 4.93 9.82 -7.96
CA THR A 203 6.29 10.22 -7.57
C THR A 203 6.89 9.14 -6.68
N ILE A 204 8.12 8.70 -6.98
CA ILE A 204 8.83 7.65 -6.26
C ILE A 204 10.18 8.16 -5.74
N GLY A 205 10.65 7.59 -4.62
CA GLY A 205 11.98 7.88 -4.08
C GLY A 205 13.08 7.08 -4.77
N GLN A 206 14.34 7.50 -4.61
CA GLN A 206 15.52 6.90 -5.25
C GLN A 206 15.58 5.36 -5.07
N GLU A 207 15.42 4.88 -3.84
CA GLU A 207 15.45 3.44 -3.51
C GLU A 207 14.38 2.61 -4.26
N THR A 208 13.30 3.24 -4.73
CA THR A 208 12.28 2.61 -5.59
C THR A 208 12.67 2.69 -7.06
N GLN A 209 13.28 3.79 -7.51
CA GLN A 209 13.86 3.89 -8.86
C GLN A 209 14.97 2.84 -9.06
N ASP A 210 15.84 2.65 -8.07
CA ASP A 210 16.91 1.64 -8.10
C ASP A 210 16.33 0.22 -8.23
N LYS A 211 15.23 -0.06 -7.53
CA LYS A 211 14.48 -1.34 -7.64
C LYS A 211 13.85 -1.52 -9.02
N LEU A 212 13.27 -0.46 -9.61
CA LEU A 212 12.71 -0.51 -10.97
C LEU A 212 13.78 -0.73 -12.04
N VAL A 213 14.89 -0.01 -11.98
CA VAL A 213 16.03 -0.18 -12.90
C VAL A 213 16.61 -1.60 -12.78
N ARG A 214 16.76 -2.13 -11.56
CA ARG A 214 17.19 -3.51 -11.33
C ARG A 214 16.18 -4.53 -11.86
N ALA A 215 14.88 -4.29 -11.69
CA ALA A 215 13.83 -5.17 -12.22
C ALA A 215 13.79 -5.16 -13.75
N GLN A 216 13.89 -3.98 -14.38
CA GLN A 216 14.05 -3.84 -15.83
C GLN A 216 15.25 -4.62 -16.34
N ALA A 217 16.43 -4.47 -15.70
CA ALA A 217 17.65 -5.18 -16.09
C ALA A 217 17.49 -6.72 -16.02
N LEU A 218 16.92 -7.24 -14.92
CA LEU A 218 16.66 -8.67 -14.75
C LEU A 218 15.60 -9.20 -15.74
N LEU A 219 14.66 -8.35 -16.19
CA LEU A 219 13.60 -8.72 -17.13
C LEU A 219 13.98 -8.56 -18.60
N ARG A 220 15.16 -7.99 -18.97
CA ARG A 220 15.54 -7.72 -20.38
C ARG A 220 15.42 -8.91 -21.33
N HIS A 221 15.62 -10.14 -20.85
CA HIS A 221 15.46 -11.35 -21.67
C HIS A 221 14.00 -11.73 -21.99
N ARG A 222 13.02 -11.18 -21.24
CA ARG A 222 11.58 -11.36 -21.46
C ARG A 222 10.90 -10.09 -21.99
N ASN A 223 11.39 -8.93 -21.59
CA ASN A 223 10.95 -7.60 -22.01
C ASN A 223 12.18 -6.83 -22.56
N PRO A 224 12.50 -6.98 -23.86
CA PRO A 224 13.68 -6.34 -24.45
C PRO A 224 13.61 -4.80 -24.44
N GLY A 225 12.41 -4.22 -24.53
CA GLY A 225 12.19 -2.76 -24.46
C GLY A 225 12.46 -2.18 -23.06
N GLY A 226 12.21 -2.95 -22.02
CA GLY A 226 12.21 -2.50 -20.62
C GLY A 226 10.93 -1.75 -20.23
N GLU A 227 9.83 -1.99 -20.95
CA GLU A 227 8.55 -1.30 -20.77
C GLU A 227 8.06 -1.35 -19.31
N LEU A 228 7.91 -0.17 -18.70
CA LEU A 228 7.62 -0.05 -17.26
C LEU A 228 6.27 -0.69 -16.89
N ALA A 229 5.30 -0.70 -17.81
CA ALA A 229 4.01 -1.35 -17.60
C ALA A 229 4.16 -2.85 -17.28
N GLU A 230 4.90 -3.61 -18.08
CA GLU A 230 5.13 -5.05 -17.86
C GLU A 230 5.95 -5.34 -16.60
N VAL A 231 6.89 -4.45 -16.26
CA VAL A 231 7.71 -4.58 -15.04
C VAL A 231 6.85 -4.35 -13.80
N LEU A 232 5.91 -3.40 -13.84
CA LEU A 232 4.93 -3.18 -12.78
C LEU A 232 3.92 -4.34 -12.69
N ASP A 233 3.44 -4.85 -13.83
CA ASP A 233 2.51 -5.98 -13.92
C ASP A 233 3.11 -7.24 -13.28
N CYS A 234 4.30 -7.66 -13.72
CA CYS A 234 5.04 -8.79 -13.12
C CYS A 234 5.35 -8.59 -11.62
N ALA A 235 5.57 -7.34 -11.17
CA ALA A 235 5.80 -7.04 -9.76
C ALA A 235 4.51 -7.09 -8.92
N LEU A 236 3.37 -6.73 -9.52
CA LEU A 236 2.05 -6.82 -8.89
C LEU A 236 1.61 -8.28 -8.77
N ASP A 237 1.77 -9.10 -9.82
CA ASP A 237 1.52 -10.57 -9.75
C ASP A 237 2.30 -11.24 -8.62
N ALA A 238 3.61 -10.97 -8.54
CA ALA A 238 4.47 -11.52 -7.49
C ALA A 238 4.07 -11.03 -6.08
N LEU A 239 3.55 -9.80 -5.97
CA LEU A 239 3.04 -9.25 -4.72
C LEU A 239 1.68 -9.85 -4.35
N LEU A 240 0.76 -10.03 -5.30
CA LEU A 240 -0.55 -10.65 -5.10
C LEU A 240 -0.40 -12.10 -4.63
N MET A 241 0.37 -12.91 -5.36
CA MET A 241 0.67 -14.31 -4.99
C MET A 241 1.23 -14.42 -3.56
N LYS A 242 2.09 -13.48 -3.15
CA LYS A 242 2.60 -13.41 -1.78
C LYS A 242 1.49 -13.04 -0.77
N LEU A 243 0.71 -12.01 -1.07
CA LEU A 243 -0.35 -11.51 -0.19
C LEU A 243 -1.48 -12.53 0.00
N GLU A 244 -1.91 -13.22 -1.05
CA GLU A 244 -2.92 -14.30 -0.99
C GLU A 244 -2.44 -15.47 -0.13
N LYS A 245 -1.18 -15.87 -0.27
CA LYS A 245 -0.54 -16.92 0.54
C LYS A 245 -0.42 -16.53 2.02
N GLU A 246 -0.19 -15.25 2.32
CA GLU A 246 -0.13 -14.73 3.70
C GLU A 246 -1.53 -14.52 4.31
N ARG A 247 -2.44 -13.88 3.56
CA ARG A 247 -3.76 -13.44 4.01
C ARG A 247 -4.81 -14.53 3.91
N PHE A 248 -4.95 -15.16 2.75
CA PHE A 248 -6.02 -16.12 2.46
C PHE A 248 -5.57 -17.57 2.72
N GLY A 249 -4.26 -17.81 2.77
CA GLY A 249 -3.70 -19.15 2.91
C GLY A 249 -3.62 -19.94 1.61
N ALA A 250 -3.68 -19.23 0.47
CA ALA A 250 -3.54 -19.81 -0.87
C ALA A 250 -2.23 -20.62 -0.99
N ALA A 251 -2.34 -21.81 -1.61
CA ALA A 251 -1.22 -22.68 -1.92
C ALA A 251 -1.68 -23.72 -2.96
N GLU A 252 -0.92 -23.89 -4.04
CA GLU A 252 -1.19 -24.88 -5.11
C GLU A 252 -1.19 -26.33 -4.60
N ARG A 253 -0.31 -26.63 -3.64
CA ARG A 253 -0.14 -27.94 -3.02
C ARG A 253 -0.22 -27.81 -1.50
N PRO A 254 -1.43 -27.68 -0.93
CA PRO A 254 -1.60 -27.61 0.52
C PRO A 254 -1.23 -28.96 1.14
N ARG A 255 -0.57 -28.91 2.31
CA ARG A 255 -0.35 -30.12 3.11
C ARG A 255 -1.67 -30.51 3.78
N VAL A 256 -1.94 -31.82 3.85
CA VAL A 256 -3.01 -32.37 4.70
C VAL A 256 -2.78 -31.91 6.14
N ALA A 257 -3.78 -31.35 6.79
CA ALA A 257 -3.67 -30.94 8.18
C ALA A 257 -3.65 -32.15 9.11
N LYS A 258 -3.05 -31.98 10.29
CA LYS A 258 -3.19 -32.95 11.38
C LYS A 258 -4.51 -32.70 12.10
N ALA A 259 -5.15 -33.77 12.56
CA ALA A 259 -6.30 -33.66 13.45
C ALA A 259 -5.96 -32.75 14.65
N ARG A 260 -6.90 -31.85 14.99
CA ARG A 260 -6.73 -30.84 16.03
C ARG A 260 -7.02 -31.46 17.39
N GLY A 261 -6.07 -31.37 18.32
CA GLY A 261 -6.28 -31.78 19.71
C GLY A 261 -7.24 -30.85 20.45
N GLU A 262 -7.85 -31.36 21.52
CA GLU A 262 -8.93 -30.69 22.27
C GLU A 262 -8.47 -29.35 22.90
N ASP A 263 -7.21 -29.26 23.34
CA ASP A 263 -6.61 -28.06 23.96
C ASP A 263 -6.27 -26.89 22.98
N ALA A 264 -6.50 -27.05 21.68
CA ALA A 264 -5.89 -26.17 20.67
C ALA A 264 -6.63 -24.81 20.49
N ASP A 265 -6.06 -23.72 21.04
CA ASP A 265 -6.61 -22.34 21.10
C ASP A 265 -7.62 -21.99 19.99
N PRO A 266 -8.94 -21.91 20.28
CA PRO A 266 -9.98 -21.67 19.28
C PRO A 266 -9.87 -20.31 18.55
N ARG A 267 -9.04 -19.37 19.04
CA ARG A 267 -8.72 -18.13 18.31
C ARG A 267 -7.87 -18.38 17.06
N TYR A 268 -7.07 -19.45 17.04
CA TYR A 268 -6.24 -19.79 15.88
C TYR A 268 -7.08 -20.44 14.77
N VAL A 269 -7.33 -19.67 13.70
CA VAL A 269 -7.97 -20.15 12.47
C VAL A 269 -6.92 -20.83 11.57
N PRO A 270 -7.04 -22.16 11.31
CA PRO A 270 -6.10 -22.91 10.47
C PRO A 270 -6.04 -22.42 9.03
N ARG A 271 -4.95 -22.74 8.33
CA ARG A 271 -4.75 -22.32 6.92
C ARG A 271 -5.74 -22.96 5.94
N GLU A 272 -6.24 -24.17 6.23
CA GLU A 272 -7.26 -24.83 5.39
C GLU A 272 -8.63 -24.12 5.51
N VAL A 273 -9.12 -23.93 6.73
CA VAL A 273 -10.36 -23.20 7.04
C VAL A 273 -10.28 -21.79 6.47
N ARG A 274 -9.12 -21.13 6.59
CA ARG A 274 -8.90 -19.81 6.00
C ARG A 274 -9.07 -19.82 4.49
N ARG A 275 -8.40 -20.74 3.78
CA ARG A 275 -8.49 -20.87 2.32
C ARG A 275 -9.94 -21.11 1.87
N GLU A 276 -10.65 -22.03 2.53
CA GLU A 276 -12.02 -22.40 2.17
C GLU A 276 -13.03 -21.29 2.51
N VAL A 277 -12.85 -20.58 3.62
CA VAL A 277 -13.66 -19.40 3.96
C VAL A 277 -13.41 -18.26 2.97
N HIS A 278 -12.16 -18.00 2.57
CA HIS A 278 -11.84 -17.00 1.53
C HIS A 278 -12.44 -17.34 0.16
N ALA A 279 -12.35 -18.61 -0.26
CA ALA A 279 -12.95 -19.07 -1.51
C ALA A 279 -14.49 -19.01 -1.47
N ARG A 280 -15.13 -19.51 -0.40
CA ARG A 280 -16.58 -19.49 -0.20
C ARG A 280 -17.14 -18.07 -0.16
N ASP A 281 -16.47 -17.18 0.57
CA ASP A 281 -16.94 -15.81 0.77
C ASP A 281 -16.55 -14.88 -0.40
N GLY A 282 -15.75 -15.35 -1.36
CA GLY A 282 -15.38 -14.60 -2.58
C GLY A 282 -14.61 -13.31 -2.30
N GLU A 283 -13.76 -13.31 -1.27
CA GLU A 283 -12.91 -12.17 -0.85
C GLU A 283 -13.66 -10.85 -0.64
N GLN A 284 -14.86 -10.95 -0.07
CA GLN A 284 -15.75 -9.82 0.20
C GLN A 284 -16.43 -9.99 1.55
N CYS A 285 -16.70 -8.88 2.26
CA CYS A 285 -17.46 -8.88 3.51
C CYS A 285 -18.77 -9.68 3.37
N THR A 286 -19.02 -10.62 4.28
CA THR A 286 -20.24 -11.44 4.31
C THR A 286 -21.39 -10.82 5.08
N PHE A 287 -21.21 -9.62 5.64
CA PHE A 287 -22.30 -8.90 6.29
C PHE A 287 -23.42 -8.59 5.27
N VAL A 288 -24.65 -8.86 5.67
CA VAL A 288 -25.87 -8.55 4.92
C VAL A 288 -26.75 -7.69 5.83
N SER A 289 -27.31 -6.59 5.30
CA SER A 289 -28.25 -5.75 6.02
C SER A 289 -29.59 -6.47 6.25
N ASP A 290 -30.41 -5.94 7.17
CA ASP A 290 -31.77 -6.44 7.38
C ASP A 290 -32.65 -6.31 6.12
N GLY A 291 -32.26 -5.44 5.17
CA GLY A 291 -32.84 -5.31 3.83
C GLY A 291 -32.20 -6.18 2.74
N GLY A 292 -31.42 -7.20 3.10
CA GLY A 292 -30.84 -8.18 2.17
C GLY A 292 -29.62 -7.70 1.36
N VAL A 293 -29.10 -6.50 1.61
CA VAL A 293 -27.98 -5.94 0.85
C VAL A 293 -26.65 -6.42 1.45
N ARG A 294 -25.84 -7.14 0.66
CA ARG A 294 -24.49 -7.56 1.07
C ARG A 294 -23.49 -6.39 1.03
N CYS A 295 -22.63 -6.30 2.05
CA CYS A 295 -21.53 -5.35 2.08
C CYS A 295 -20.48 -5.67 1.00
N THR A 296 -20.27 -4.77 0.04
CA THR A 296 -19.33 -5.03 -1.06
C THR A 296 -17.86 -4.79 -0.72
N GLU A 297 -17.52 -4.58 0.57
CA GLU A 297 -16.17 -4.23 0.99
C GLU A 297 -15.18 -5.37 0.75
N ARG A 298 -14.00 -5.04 0.22
CA ARG A 298 -12.90 -5.97 -0.10
C ARG A 298 -11.58 -5.60 0.59
N ALA A 299 -11.47 -4.38 1.14
CA ALA A 299 -10.32 -3.97 1.93
C ALA A 299 -10.52 -4.27 3.43
N PHE A 300 -9.41 -4.34 4.18
CA PHE A 300 -9.40 -4.54 5.64
C PHE A 300 -10.25 -5.74 6.09
N LEU A 301 -10.17 -6.85 5.35
CA LEU A 301 -10.88 -8.09 5.66
C LEU A 301 -10.23 -8.81 6.85
N GLU A 302 -11.08 -9.29 7.75
CA GLU A 302 -10.75 -10.00 8.97
C GLU A 302 -11.59 -11.29 9.04
N LEU A 303 -11.02 -12.33 9.64
CA LEU A 303 -11.72 -13.58 9.94
C LEU A 303 -12.50 -13.38 11.24
N ASP A 304 -13.82 -13.46 11.17
CA ASP A 304 -14.74 -13.41 12.30
C ASP A 304 -15.29 -14.80 12.61
N HIS A 305 -15.43 -15.12 13.90
CA HIS A 305 -16.13 -16.30 14.37
C HIS A 305 -17.61 -15.94 14.53
N ARG A 306 -18.49 -16.57 13.72
CA ARG A 306 -19.94 -16.29 13.68
C ARG A 306 -20.58 -16.30 15.08
N THR A 307 -20.15 -17.25 15.91
CA THR A 307 -20.28 -17.20 17.37
C THR A 307 -18.94 -16.76 17.94
N ALA A 308 -18.91 -15.70 18.76
CA ALA A 308 -17.67 -15.23 19.37
C ALA A 308 -16.99 -16.35 20.20
N VAL A 309 -15.65 -16.44 20.15
CA VAL A 309 -14.87 -17.47 20.87
C VAL A 309 -15.18 -17.52 22.38
N ALA A 310 -15.50 -16.37 23.00
CA ALA A 310 -15.92 -16.28 24.40
C ALA A 310 -17.29 -16.94 24.71
N ARG A 311 -17.99 -17.44 23.69
CA ARG A 311 -19.23 -18.24 23.76
C ARG A 311 -19.05 -19.65 23.17
N GLY A 312 -17.81 -20.16 23.14
CA GLY A 312 -17.49 -21.49 22.62
C GLY A 312 -17.37 -21.60 21.10
N GLY A 313 -17.40 -20.47 20.38
CA GLY A 313 -17.29 -20.44 18.92
C GLY A 313 -15.98 -21.05 18.39
N GLN A 314 -16.11 -21.94 17.40
CA GLN A 314 -15.01 -22.74 16.87
C GLN A 314 -14.50 -22.24 15.51
N PRO A 315 -13.19 -22.33 15.24
CA PRO A 315 -12.58 -21.92 13.97
C PRO A 315 -12.77 -23.01 12.88
N THR A 316 -14.02 -23.39 12.59
CA THR A 316 -14.40 -24.28 11.48
C THR A 316 -14.82 -23.47 10.26
N VAL A 317 -15.00 -24.11 9.09
CA VAL A 317 -15.48 -23.43 7.88
C VAL A 317 -16.80 -22.71 8.13
N ASP A 318 -17.81 -23.39 8.69
CA ASP A 318 -19.11 -22.77 8.99
C ASP A 318 -19.10 -21.88 10.23
N GLY A 319 -18.22 -22.14 11.19
CA GLY A 319 -18.03 -21.30 12.37
C GLY A 319 -17.34 -19.96 12.05
N THR A 320 -16.67 -19.85 10.90
CA THR A 320 -15.88 -18.68 10.49
C THR A 320 -16.48 -18.00 9.26
N ARG A 321 -16.35 -16.68 9.16
CA ARG A 321 -16.72 -15.87 8.00
C ARG A 321 -15.75 -14.71 7.81
N ILE A 322 -15.74 -14.12 6.62
CA ILE A 322 -15.01 -12.88 6.35
C ILE A 322 -15.91 -11.68 6.56
N LEU A 323 -15.43 -10.72 7.34
CA LEU A 323 -16.03 -9.40 7.49
C LEU A 323 -14.95 -8.35 7.20
N CYS A 324 -15.34 -7.16 6.75
CA CYS A 324 -14.44 -6.02 6.84
C CYS A 324 -14.31 -5.58 8.32
N HIS A 325 -13.20 -4.95 8.69
CA HIS A 325 -12.96 -4.50 10.07
C HIS A 325 -14.15 -3.76 10.69
N ALA A 326 -14.83 -2.90 9.92
CA ALA A 326 -15.99 -2.16 10.41
C ALA A 326 -17.17 -3.06 10.78
N HIS A 327 -17.48 -4.08 9.96
CA HIS A 327 -18.53 -5.05 10.27
C HIS A 327 -18.11 -6.10 11.30
N ASN A 328 -16.83 -6.45 11.38
CA ASN A 328 -16.30 -7.28 12.48
C ASN A 328 -16.49 -6.56 13.84
N GLN A 329 -16.11 -5.28 13.93
CA GLN A 329 -16.35 -4.48 15.12
C GLN A 329 -17.85 -4.27 15.42
N TYR A 330 -18.72 -4.26 14.40
CA TYR A 330 -20.18 -4.19 14.56
C TYR A 330 -20.78 -5.49 15.12
N GLU A 331 -20.43 -6.64 14.53
CA GLU A 331 -20.89 -7.95 14.99
C GLU A 331 -20.37 -8.29 16.39
N ALA A 332 -19.14 -7.88 16.72
CA ALA A 332 -18.62 -7.96 18.08
C ALA A 332 -19.41 -7.07 19.08
N GLU A 333 -19.87 -5.89 18.67
CA GLU A 333 -20.75 -5.03 19.48
C GLU A 333 -22.15 -5.63 19.65
N ARG A 334 -22.74 -6.23 18.60
CA ARG A 334 -24.02 -6.96 18.69
C ARG A 334 -23.93 -8.18 19.59
N GLN A 335 -22.85 -8.97 19.48
CA GLN A 335 -22.69 -10.19 20.26
C GLN A 335 -22.33 -9.89 21.72
N LEU A 336 -21.27 -9.12 21.96
CA LEU A 336 -20.66 -8.97 23.30
C LEU A 336 -21.10 -7.70 24.04
N GLY A 337 -21.88 -6.83 23.41
CA GLY A 337 -22.36 -5.57 23.97
C GLY A 337 -21.42 -4.39 23.64
N ALA A 338 -22.02 -3.27 23.21
CA ALA A 338 -21.27 -2.10 22.78
C ALA A 338 -20.39 -1.48 23.89
N ASP A 339 -20.89 -1.45 25.13
CA ASP A 339 -20.17 -0.90 26.28
C ASP A 339 -18.98 -1.76 26.70
N PHE A 340 -19.15 -3.08 26.72
CA PHE A 340 -18.07 -4.04 26.96
C PHE A 340 -16.98 -3.89 25.89
N MET A 341 -17.36 -3.82 24.61
CA MET A 341 -16.41 -3.64 23.52
C MET A 341 -15.72 -2.26 23.56
N ARG A 342 -16.39 -1.21 24.02
CA ARG A 342 -15.76 0.11 24.28
C ARG A 342 -14.70 0.01 25.38
N ASP A 343 -15.05 -0.53 26.54
CA ASP A 343 -14.14 -0.75 27.68
C ASP A 343 -12.88 -1.55 27.29
N LYS A 344 -13.06 -2.68 26.57
CA LYS A 344 -11.91 -3.49 26.12
C LYS A 344 -10.99 -2.72 25.18
N ARG A 345 -11.54 -1.90 24.27
CA ARG A 345 -10.74 -1.07 23.35
C ARG A 345 -10.03 0.07 24.09
N GLU A 346 -10.64 0.65 25.12
CA GLU A 346 -10.02 1.68 25.96
C GLU A 346 -8.87 1.12 26.80
N LYS A 347 -9.07 -0.03 27.45
CA LYS A 347 -8.01 -0.77 28.14
C LYS A 347 -6.88 -1.19 27.19
N ALA A 348 -7.20 -1.58 25.95
CA ALA A 348 -6.18 -1.88 24.94
C ALA A 348 -5.40 -0.62 24.47
N ARG A 349 -6.07 0.53 24.29
CA ARG A 349 -5.41 1.81 24.01
C ARG A 349 -4.49 2.22 25.15
N ALA A 350 -4.98 2.24 26.39
CA ALA A 350 -4.19 2.60 27.57
C ALA A 350 -2.95 1.72 27.75
N ARG A 351 -3.05 0.41 27.47
CA ARG A 351 -1.88 -0.50 27.46
C ARG A 351 -0.85 -0.12 26.40
N ARG A 352 -1.27 0.20 25.17
CA ARG A 352 -0.38 0.66 24.09
C ARG A 352 0.30 1.98 24.43
N THR A 353 -0.45 2.96 24.93
CA THR A 353 0.10 4.26 25.35
C THR A 353 1.12 4.11 26.48
N ARG A 354 0.87 3.23 27.46
CA ARG A 354 1.86 2.92 28.52
C ARG A 354 3.12 2.27 27.95
N SER A 355 2.99 1.29 27.05
CA SER A 355 4.14 0.64 26.42
C SER A 355 5.03 1.66 25.69
N ALA A 356 4.42 2.50 24.84
CA ALA A 356 5.11 3.55 24.09
C ALA A 356 5.61 4.74 24.96
N HIS A 357 5.44 4.67 26.28
CA HIS A 357 6.01 5.61 27.25
C HIS A 357 7.05 4.95 28.17
N VAL A 358 7.14 3.61 28.16
CA VAL A 358 8.25 2.84 28.74
C VAL A 358 9.41 2.75 27.75
N ASP A 359 9.13 2.83 26.45
CA ASP A 359 10.09 3.16 25.38
C ASP A 359 10.60 4.61 25.53
N THR A 360 11.33 4.85 26.62
CA THR A 360 12.07 6.08 26.88
C THR A 360 13.12 6.23 25.77
N PRO A 361 13.29 7.41 25.14
CA PRO A 361 14.39 7.60 24.20
C PRO A 361 15.73 7.32 24.90
N GLU A 362 16.68 6.68 24.21
CA GLU A 362 18.08 6.64 24.71
C GLU A 362 18.51 8.08 25.05
N PRO A 363 19.16 8.31 26.21
CA PRO A 363 19.73 9.61 26.50
C PRO A 363 20.72 9.96 25.40
N VAL A 364 20.55 11.15 24.80
CA VAL A 364 21.24 11.57 23.57
C VAL A 364 22.74 11.29 23.69
N ARG A 365 23.23 10.36 22.86
CA ARG A 365 24.63 9.90 22.87
C ARG A 365 25.56 11.07 22.52
N THR A 366 26.10 11.73 23.53
CA THR A 366 27.18 12.70 23.37
C THR A 366 28.42 12.02 22.81
N ALA A 367 29.25 12.76 22.05
CA ALA A 367 30.37 12.20 21.31
C ALA A 367 31.36 11.39 22.18
N ALA A 368 31.50 11.76 23.47
CA ALA A 368 32.32 11.03 24.44
C ALA A 368 31.96 9.53 24.56
N ASN A 369 30.68 9.16 24.43
CA ASN A 369 30.22 7.78 24.60
C ASN A 369 30.39 6.91 23.34
N GLN A 370 30.75 7.47 22.19
CA GLN A 370 31.05 6.67 20.99
C GLN A 370 32.39 5.94 21.10
N ALA A 371 33.43 6.60 21.65
CA ALA A 371 34.77 6.03 21.78
C ALA A 371 34.80 4.76 22.65
N ALA A 372 34.05 4.74 23.76
CA ALA A 372 33.99 3.60 24.68
C ALA A 372 33.32 2.35 24.06
N TRP A 373 32.28 2.55 23.25
CA TRP A 373 31.48 1.45 22.69
C TRP A 373 32.21 0.65 21.59
N VAL A 374 33.04 1.34 20.79
CA VAL A 374 33.87 0.69 19.75
C VAL A 374 34.98 -0.17 20.37
N ALA A 375 35.52 0.23 21.53
CA ALA A 375 36.66 -0.44 22.16
C ALA A 375 36.33 -1.78 22.86
N THR A 376 35.06 -2.07 23.16
CA THR A 376 34.67 -3.23 24.01
C THR A 376 34.02 -4.40 23.26
N ARG A 377 33.91 -4.37 21.92
CA ARG A 377 33.18 -5.42 21.19
C ARG A 377 33.72 -5.81 19.80
N MET A 378 35.00 -6.16 19.75
CA MET A 378 35.60 -6.92 18.64
C MET A 378 36.28 -8.20 19.18
N PRO A 379 35.93 -9.40 18.70
CA PRO A 379 36.70 -10.61 18.99
C PRO A 379 38.02 -10.60 18.22
N THR A 380 39.12 -10.89 18.91
CA THR A 380 40.49 -10.77 18.38
C THR A 380 40.93 -12.00 17.57
N SER A 381 40.45 -12.13 16.33
CA SER A 381 40.91 -13.17 15.40
C SER A 381 40.57 -12.90 13.93
N SER A 382 41.38 -12.07 13.22
CA SER A 382 41.59 -12.06 11.73
C SER A 382 42.38 -10.83 11.24
N VAL A 383 43.61 -10.61 11.73
CA VAL A 383 44.45 -9.46 11.27
C VAL A 383 45.82 -9.90 10.71
N GLU A 384 46.32 -11.09 11.05
CA GLU A 384 47.71 -11.49 10.75
C GLU A 384 47.95 -12.03 9.32
N ASN A 385 46.91 -12.32 8.53
CA ASN A 385 47.05 -12.90 7.18
C ASN A 385 47.02 -11.89 6.01
N ALA A 386 47.02 -10.58 6.27
CA ALA A 386 46.98 -9.54 5.23
C ALA A 386 48.36 -8.92 4.91
N ALA A 387 49.40 -9.21 5.70
CA ALA A 387 50.68 -8.50 5.65
C ALA A 387 51.77 -9.16 4.75
N ALA A 388 51.43 -10.19 3.98
CA ALA A 388 52.42 -11.03 3.29
C ALA A 388 52.11 -11.27 1.80
N ARG A 389 52.00 -10.20 0.99
CA ARG A 389 52.13 -10.25 -0.50
C ARG A 389 52.14 -8.89 -1.25
N VAL A 390 52.95 -7.92 -0.82
CA VAL A 390 53.18 -6.67 -1.60
C VAL A 390 54.68 -6.29 -1.66
N GLU A 391 55.44 -7.10 -2.39
CA GLU A 391 56.73 -6.76 -3.00
C GLU A 391 56.68 -7.41 -4.41
N THR A 392 57.09 -6.80 -5.54
CA THR A 392 58.09 -5.73 -5.75
C THR A 392 57.69 -4.66 -6.80
N CYS A 393 58.30 -3.48 -6.66
CA CYS A 393 58.76 -2.48 -7.67
C CYS A 393 59.03 -2.97 -9.14
N GLU A 394 59.10 -2.14 -10.22
CA GLU A 394 58.90 -0.67 -10.47
C GLU A 394 58.73 -0.32 -12.00
N PRO A 395 58.80 0.94 -12.56
CA PRO A 395 57.88 1.35 -13.65
C PRO A 395 58.47 1.95 -14.97
N ALA A 396 57.55 2.23 -15.92
CA ALA A 396 57.58 3.29 -16.98
C ALA A 396 58.63 3.17 -18.13
N PRO A 397 58.35 3.62 -19.39
CA PRO A 397 58.00 5.02 -19.75
C PRO A 397 56.98 5.23 -20.90
N THR A 398 56.76 6.49 -21.29
CA THR A 398 55.79 6.96 -22.31
C THR A 398 56.47 7.39 -23.62
N VAL A 399 55.89 7.09 -24.80
CA VAL A 399 56.34 7.60 -26.13
C VAL A 399 55.12 7.99 -27.01
N ALA A 400 55.34 8.87 -28.00
CA ALA A 400 54.32 9.66 -28.72
C ALA A 400 53.77 9.07 -30.05
N ALA A 401 52.78 9.77 -30.63
CA ALA A 401 51.93 9.35 -31.75
C ALA A 401 52.50 9.56 -33.16
N ARG A 402 51.85 8.94 -34.17
CA ARG A 402 51.99 9.23 -35.62
C ARG A 402 50.64 9.06 -36.38
N PRO A 403 50.48 9.61 -37.62
CA PRO A 403 49.18 10.06 -38.15
C PRO A 403 48.52 9.18 -39.23
N MET A 404 47.30 9.60 -39.64
CA MET A 404 46.48 9.03 -40.73
C MET A 404 46.94 9.42 -42.15
N PRO A 405 46.50 8.66 -43.18
CA PRO A 405 46.12 9.14 -44.50
C PRO A 405 44.59 9.19 -44.71
N THR A 406 44.10 9.91 -45.73
CA THR A 406 42.66 10.07 -46.07
C THR A 406 42.44 10.18 -47.60
N ILE A 407 41.16 10.22 -48.03
CA ILE A 407 40.60 10.67 -49.34
C ILE A 407 40.33 9.62 -50.45
N ALA A 408 39.10 9.68 -51.00
CA ALA A 408 38.58 9.24 -52.32
C ALA A 408 38.53 7.74 -52.72
N ASP A 409 37.59 7.24 -53.57
CA ASP A 409 36.24 7.72 -53.94
C ASP A 409 35.36 6.60 -54.60
N VAL A 410 34.03 6.66 -54.40
CA VAL A 410 32.85 6.55 -55.34
C VAL A 410 33.03 5.83 -56.71
N PRO A 411 32.07 5.03 -57.30
CA PRO A 411 30.57 5.06 -57.18
C PRO A 411 29.80 3.69 -57.09
N MET A 412 28.46 3.78 -57.10
CA MET A 412 27.47 2.68 -57.27
C MET A 412 27.21 2.25 -58.73
N THR A 413 26.58 1.08 -58.93
CA THR A 413 25.73 0.71 -60.09
C THR A 413 24.46 -0.06 -59.66
N THR A 414 23.54 -0.37 -60.58
CA THR A 414 22.08 -0.56 -60.33
C THR A 414 21.50 -1.86 -60.94
N THR A 415 20.24 -2.21 -60.60
CA THR A 415 19.30 -3.21 -61.22
C THR A 415 19.51 -4.70 -60.81
N ALA A 416 18.53 -5.61 -60.76
CA ALA A 416 17.13 -5.60 -61.25
C ALA A 416 16.07 -6.47 -60.49
N ARG A 417 14.81 -6.27 -60.92
CA ARG A 417 13.46 -6.88 -60.68
C ARG A 417 13.27 -8.35 -60.24
N LEU A 418 12.28 -8.57 -59.33
CA LEU A 418 10.95 -9.28 -59.44
C LEU A 418 10.76 -10.48 -60.42
N PRO A 419 9.82 -11.46 -60.22
CA PRO A 419 8.44 -11.29 -59.67
C PRO A 419 7.87 -12.43 -58.75
N MET A 420 6.52 -12.52 -58.63
CA MET A 420 5.72 -13.31 -57.66
C MET A 420 4.99 -14.56 -58.22
N ASN A 421 4.49 -15.42 -57.32
CA ASN A 421 3.14 -16.07 -57.36
C ASN A 421 2.70 -16.39 -55.89
N THR A 422 1.46 -16.64 -55.40
CA THR A 422 0.08 -16.97 -55.88
C THR A 422 -0.15 -18.37 -56.50
N VAL A 423 -1.30 -19.06 -56.37
CA VAL A 423 -2.66 -18.77 -55.82
C VAL A 423 -3.11 -19.85 -54.79
N ALA A 424 -4.16 -19.58 -54.01
CA ALA A 424 -4.80 -20.41 -52.98
C ALA A 424 -5.69 -21.59 -53.49
N GLY A 425 -6.25 -22.37 -52.55
CA GLY A 425 -7.32 -23.37 -52.75
C GLY A 425 -7.79 -24.00 -51.42
N ASP A 426 -9.12 -24.08 -51.20
CA ASP A 426 -9.76 -24.41 -49.92
C ASP A 426 -10.30 -25.86 -49.80
N HIS A 427 -10.88 -26.17 -48.63
CA HIS A 427 -11.86 -27.25 -48.29
C HIS A 427 -11.32 -28.60 -47.76
N VAL A 428 -12.04 -29.39 -46.91
CA VAL A 428 -13.12 -29.19 -45.89
C VAL A 428 -13.23 -30.51 -45.07
N GLY A 429 -13.54 -30.45 -43.76
CA GLY A 429 -14.08 -31.58 -42.97
C GLY A 429 -13.07 -32.69 -42.58
N ALA A 430 -13.45 -33.69 -41.77
CA ALA A 430 -14.56 -33.82 -40.82
C ALA A 430 -14.30 -35.05 -39.88
N GLU A 431 -14.90 -35.06 -38.68
CA GLU A 431 -15.25 -36.28 -37.89
C GLU A 431 -14.04 -37.16 -37.40
N ASP A 432 -14.12 -38.09 -36.42
CA ASP A 432 -15.18 -38.43 -35.45
C ASP A 432 -14.62 -39.06 -34.13
N THR A 433 -15.52 -39.32 -33.18
CA THR A 433 -15.52 -40.41 -32.16
C THR A 433 -14.48 -40.46 -31.02
N ALA A 434 -15.02 -40.59 -29.80
CA ALA A 434 -14.45 -41.44 -28.74
C ALA A 434 -15.09 -42.86 -28.81
N PRO A 435 -14.61 -43.85 -28.03
CA PRO A 435 -15.48 -44.30 -26.94
C PRO A 435 -14.77 -44.79 -25.65
N THR A 436 -15.61 -45.23 -24.71
CA THR A 436 -15.36 -45.57 -23.29
C THR A 436 -14.86 -47.00 -23.00
N GLY A 437 -14.21 -47.19 -21.84
CA GLY A 437 -14.07 -48.47 -21.12
C GLY A 437 -12.75 -48.57 -20.33
N GLY A 438 -12.67 -49.18 -19.15
CA GLY A 438 -13.71 -49.78 -18.29
C GLY A 438 -13.09 -50.63 -17.15
N ALA A 439 -13.94 -51.20 -16.30
CA ALA A 439 -13.67 -52.19 -15.24
C ALA A 439 -12.91 -51.76 -13.95
N GLU A 440 -13.42 -52.25 -12.83
CA GLU A 440 -12.79 -52.29 -11.51
C GLU A 440 -11.77 -53.45 -11.40
N LEU A 441 -11.04 -53.53 -10.29
CA LEU A 441 -11.06 -54.75 -9.46
C LEU A 441 -10.52 -54.49 -8.04
N ALA A 442 -11.14 -55.13 -7.04
CA ALA A 442 -10.70 -55.06 -5.64
C ALA A 442 -9.68 -56.16 -5.30
N GLY A 443 -8.72 -55.85 -4.44
CA GLY A 443 -7.63 -56.76 -4.05
C GLY A 443 -7.34 -56.76 -2.55
N THR A 444 -8.23 -57.33 -1.73
CA THR A 444 -7.93 -57.57 -0.31
C THR A 444 -6.90 -58.68 -0.13
N SER A 445 -5.85 -58.42 0.64
CA SER A 445 -5.04 -59.47 1.25
C SER A 445 -4.70 -59.10 2.70
N ARG A 446 -4.84 -60.08 3.59
CA ARG A 446 -4.36 -60.03 4.98
C ARG A 446 -3.17 -60.99 5.06
N ASN A 447 -2.13 -60.66 5.84
CA ASN A 447 -1.73 -61.58 6.90
C ASN A 447 -0.69 -61.06 7.90
N LEU A 448 -0.78 -61.64 9.10
CA LEU A 448 0.29 -61.99 10.05
C LEU A 448 1.35 -60.93 10.41
N GLY A 449 1.33 -60.50 11.66
CA GLY A 449 2.47 -59.83 12.30
C GLY A 449 3.52 -60.82 12.82
N SER A 450 4.70 -60.30 13.15
CA SER A 450 5.69 -61.00 13.98
C SER A 450 6.01 -60.14 15.21
N GLY A 451 5.82 -60.69 16.40
CA GLY A 451 6.26 -60.02 17.63
C GLY A 451 7.78 -60.09 17.76
N ARG A 452 8.41 -58.98 18.14
CA ARG A 452 9.79 -58.96 18.64
C ARG A 452 9.86 -58.12 19.91
N THR A 453 10.28 -58.76 20.99
CA THR A 453 10.66 -58.09 22.24
C THR A 453 12.07 -57.53 22.11
N SER A 454 12.27 -56.26 22.47
CA SER A 454 13.60 -55.64 22.59
C SER A 454 13.63 -54.69 23.77
N ALA A 455 14.64 -54.85 24.64
CA ALA A 455 14.90 -54.01 25.80
C ALA A 455 15.32 -52.57 25.39
N PRO A 456 15.31 -51.57 26.31
CA PRO A 456 15.51 -50.18 25.94
C PRO A 456 16.96 -49.86 25.54
N THR A 457 17.16 -49.33 24.34
CA THR A 457 18.46 -48.80 23.88
C THR A 457 18.49 -47.28 24.02
N THR A 458 19.33 -46.82 24.94
CA THR A 458 19.81 -45.45 25.23
C THR A 458 19.41 -44.35 24.22
N SER A 459 18.45 -43.49 24.59
CA SER A 459 18.01 -42.33 23.78
C SER A 459 18.94 -41.11 23.84
N ALA A 460 19.82 -41.03 24.84
CA ALA A 460 20.58 -39.83 25.20
C ALA A 460 21.35 -39.13 24.04
N PRO A 461 22.01 -39.83 23.09
CA PRO A 461 22.76 -39.15 22.02
C PRO A 461 21.88 -38.30 21.10
N ILE A 462 20.65 -38.76 20.83
CA ILE A 462 19.71 -38.10 19.91
C ILE A 462 19.09 -36.83 20.55
N GLU A 463 19.02 -36.81 21.88
CA GLU A 463 18.55 -35.65 22.64
C GLU A 463 19.62 -34.56 22.70
N LEU A 464 20.87 -34.94 22.96
CA LEU A 464 22.03 -34.04 23.00
C LEU A 464 22.27 -33.33 21.66
N ASP A 465 22.16 -34.06 20.53
CA ASP A 465 22.35 -33.49 19.19
C ASP A 465 21.26 -32.46 18.82
N ARG A 466 20.06 -32.53 19.44
CA ARG A 466 19.02 -31.51 19.26
C ARG A 466 19.36 -30.22 20.01
N GLU A 467 19.90 -30.33 21.23
CA GLU A 467 20.37 -29.16 21.99
C GLU A 467 21.53 -28.47 21.27
N VAL A 468 22.51 -29.24 20.77
CA VAL A 468 23.62 -28.74 19.97
C VAL A 468 23.13 -28.08 18.66
N THR A 469 22.14 -28.68 17.98
CA THR A 469 21.49 -28.08 16.80
C THR A 469 20.87 -26.71 17.13
N LEU A 470 20.21 -26.59 18.29
CA LEU A 470 19.57 -25.35 18.70
C LEU A 470 20.60 -24.28 19.09
N ALA A 471 21.66 -24.67 19.79
CA ALA A 471 22.76 -23.79 20.19
C ALA A 471 23.53 -23.23 18.98
N MET A 472 23.91 -24.08 18.01
CA MET A 472 24.60 -23.62 16.79
C MET A 472 23.72 -22.65 15.98
N ARG A 473 22.42 -22.92 15.85
CA ARG A 473 21.48 -21.98 15.21
C ARG A 473 21.34 -20.67 15.99
N GLY A 474 21.40 -20.72 17.32
CA GLY A 474 21.45 -19.53 18.19
C GLY A 474 22.72 -18.69 18.00
N MET A 475 23.83 -19.31 17.61
CA MET A 475 25.09 -18.64 17.24
C MET A 475 25.14 -18.19 15.77
N GLY A 476 24.06 -18.41 14.99
CA GLY A 476 23.92 -17.91 13.62
C GLY A 476 24.29 -18.91 12.50
N PHE A 477 24.71 -20.13 12.84
CA PHE A 477 25.07 -21.14 11.83
C PHE A 477 23.85 -21.59 11.00
N GLY A 478 24.08 -21.78 9.69
CA GLY A 478 23.07 -22.20 8.74
C GLY A 478 22.60 -23.64 8.97
N ALA A 479 21.36 -23.94 8.57
CA ALA A 479 20.74 -25.24 8.80
C ALA A 479 21.56 -26.42 8.22
N GLY A 480 22.18 -26.25 7.05
CA GLY A 480 23.03 -27.28 6.43
C GLY A 480 24.42 -27.39 7.06
N GLU A 481 24.99 -26.28 7.51
CA GLU A 481 26.27 -26.22 8.23
C GLU A 481 26.18 -26.94 9.57
N THR A 482 25.16 -26.61 10.37
CA THR A 482 24.85 -27.30 11.62
C THR A 482 24.66 -28.80 11.42
N SER A 483 23.93 -29.22 10.38
CA SER A 483 23.72 -30.64 10.08
C SER A 483 24.98 -31.38 9.66
N ARG A 484 25.89 -30.72 8.93
CA ARG A 484 27.19 -31.28 8.54
C ARG A 484 28.10 -31.43 9.76
N ALA A 485 28.31 -30.35 10.50
CA ALA A 485 29.18 -30.31 11.68
C ALA A 485 28.79 -31.35 12.75
N ILE A 486 27.48 -31.56 12.98
CA ILE A 486 26.98 -32.58 13.93
C ILE A 486 27.24 -34.01 13.42
N ALA A 487 27.17 -34.25 12.11
CA ALA A 487 27.42 -35.56 11.51
C ALA A 487 28.92 -35.90 11.47
N GLU A 488 29.78 -34.93 11.10
CA GLU A 488 31.23 -35.12 11.03
C GLU A 488 31.85 -35.28 12.43
N SER A 489 31.30 -34.61 13.44
CA SER A 489 31.67 -34.80 14.84
C SER A 489 31.03 -36.01 15.52
N ALA A 490 30.14 -36.78 14.86
CA ALA A 490 29.37 -37.86 15.49
C ALA A 490 30.23 -39.05 15.99
N GLY A 491 31.48 -39.17 15.52
CA GLY A 491 32.45 -40.13 16.06
C GLY A 491 33.02 -39.76 17.43
N ALA A 492 32.86 -38.51 17.88
CA ALA A 492 33.33 -38.08 19.19
C ALA A 492 32.34 -38.48 20.30
N THR A 493 32.74 -39.41 21.17
CA THR A 493 31.94 -39.93 22.30
C THR A 493 31.83 -38.93 23.46
N ALA A 494 31.24 -37.77 23.18
CA ALA A 494 31.03 -36.69 24.14
C ALA A 494 29.80 -36.96 25.03
N ALA A 495 30.05 -37.22 26.32
CA ALA A 495 29.00 -37.51 27.31
C ALA A 495 28.26 -36.26 27.86
N THR A 496 28.63 -35.04 27.42
CA THR A 496 28.02 -33.78 27.89
C THR A 496 27.75 -32.82 26.73
N PHE A 497 26.73 -31.97 26.88
CA PHE A 497 26.32 -30.98 25.88
C PHE A 497 27.49 -30.07 25.48
N GLU A 498 28.26 -29.58 26.45
CA GLU A 498 29.40 -28.67 26.18
C GLU A 498 30.51 -29.37 25.38
N ALA A 499 30.82 -30.63 25.68
CA ALA A 499 31.79 -31.41 24.92
C ALA A 499 31.29 -31.72 23.50
N ARG A 500 30.01 -32.04 23.33
CA ARG A 500 29.38 -32.31 22.02
C ARG A 500 29.31 -31.04 21.17
N LEU A 501 28.96 -29.89 21.76
CA LEU A 501 28.95 -28.59 21.10
C LEU A 501 30.36 -28.16 20.69
N ARG A 502 31.37 -28.34 21.55
CA ARG A 502 32.77 -28.06 21.24
C ARG A 502 33.27 -28.95 20.10
N ALA A 503 32.90 -30.24 20.07
CA ALA A 503 33.24 -31.14 18.97
C ALA A 503 32.56 -30.74 17.64
N ALA A 504 31.31 -30.29 17.67
CA ALA A 504 30.62 -29.81 16.47
C ALA A 504 31.21 -28.47 15.96
N LEU A 505 31.54 -27.53 16.85
CA LEU A 505 32.21 -26.27 16.48
C LEU A 505 33.64 -26.46 15.97
N ALA A 506 34.31 -27.55 16.31
CA ALA A 506 35.64 -27.92 15.81
C ALA A 506 35.60 -28.76 14.51
N ALA A 507 34.39 -29.08 14.02
CA ALA A 507 34.15 -29.79 12.76
C ALA A 507 33.57 -28.86 11.68
N TRP A 508 33.75 -27.54 11.83
CA TRP A 508 33.32 -26.50 10.89
C TRP A 508 34.48 -25.54 10.62
#